data_AF-A0A090XAE0-F1
#
_entry.id   AF-A0A090XAE0-F1
#
_cell.length_a   1.000
_cell.length_b   1.000
_cell.length_c   1.000
_cell.angle_alpha   90.00
_cell.angle_beta   90.00
_cell.angle_gamma   90.00
#
_symmetry.space_group_name_H-M   'P 1'
#
loop_
_entity.id
_entity.type
_entity.pdbx_description
1 polymer ?
#
loop_
_entity_poly.entity_id
_entity_poly.type
_entity_poly.pdbx_seq_one_letter_code
_entity_poly.pdbx_strand_id
1 'polypeptide(L)'
;PSHVGIPGNEEADLAASSAGDKEVELQDIPYKDCHILLRHCIRQKWQQEWDEEVNNKLHTVKPLLSEWESARHRERFYEVVLCRLRIGHTHLTHGHLLRREDAPECEHCNNPLTVAHILLECPAYDPDRRKHFSQLYKEHTPLNLSILLGNEPLVPHHCVFSFLKAIGLLHRL
;
A
#
# COMPACT_ATOMS: atom_id res chain seq x y z
N PRO A 1 -14.09 -16.11 66.17
CA PRO A 1 -13.04 -15.47 66.99
C PRO A 1 -12.47 -14.27 66.20
N SER A 2 -13.03 -13.10 66.46
CA SER A 2 -12.61 -11.85 65.82
C SER A 2 -11.44 -11.25 66.61
N HIS A 3 -10.35 -10.87 65.92
CA HIS A 3 -9.15 -10.30 66.51
C HIS A 3 -9.33 -8.80 66.79
N VAL A 4 -10.22 -8.47 67.73
CA VAL A 4 -10.44 -7.11 68.23
C VAL A 4 -9.35 -6.79 69.26
N GLY A 5 -8.71 -5.61 69.15
CA GLY A 5 -7.69 -5.13 70.10
C GLY A 5 -6.23 -5.32 69.68
N ILE A 6 -5.94 -5.74 68.44
CA ILE A 6 -4.55 -5.76 67.92
C ILE A 6 -4.28 -4.41 67.25
N PRO A 7 -3.39 -3.56 67.81
CA PRO A 7 -3.26 -2.17 67.37
C PRO A 7 -2.97 -2.02 65.88
N GLY A 8 -2.10 -2.87 65.31
CA GLY A 8 -1.76 -2.80 63.88
C GLY A 8 -2.88 -3.22 62.93
N ASN A 9 -3.80 -4.10 63.38
CA ASN A 9 -4.96 -4.48 62.57
C ASN A 9 -6.02 -3.38 62.62
N GLU A 10 -6.23 -2.77 63.78
CA GLU A 10 -7.15 -1.64 63.92
C GLU A 10 -6.66 -0.43 63.11
N GLU A 11 -5.35 -0.19 63.09
CA GLU A 11 -4.74 0.86 62.28
C GLU A 11 -4.88 0.57 60.77
N ALA A 12 -4.71 -0.68 60.35
CA ALA A 12 -4.93 -1.09 58.97
C ALA A 12 -6.41 -0.98 58.53
N ASP A 13 -7.35 -1.40 59.38
CA ASP A 13 -8.79 -1.31 59.10
C ASP A 13 -9.28 0.15 59.10
N LEU A 14 -8.72 1.00 59.98
CA LEU A 14 -8.95 2.45 59.97
C LEU A 14 -8.40 3.07 58.68
N ALA A 15 -7.21 2.69 58.24
CA ALA A 15 -6.63 3.17 56.99
C ALA A 15 -7.45 2.73 55.76
N ALA A 16 -7.96 1.49 55.75
CA ALA A 16 -8.81 0.96 54.70
C ALA A 16 -10.21 1.61 54.68
N SER A 17 -10.83 1.83 55.84
CA SER A 17 -12.09 2.59 55.93
C SER A 17 -11.90 4.03 55.46
N SER A 18 -10.79 4.67 55.82
CA SER A 18 -10.46 6.04 55.40
C SER A 18 -10.12 6.16 53.91
N ALA A 19 -9.88 5.03 53.22
CA ALA A 19 -9.61 5.00 51.79
C ALA A 19 -10.90 5.00 50.94
N GLY A 20 -12.04 4.54 51.48
CA GLY A 20 -13.32 4.54 50.78
C GLY A 20 -13.90 5.94 50.53
N ASP A 21 -13.52 6.91 51.38
CA ASP A 21 -13.95 8.32 51.31
C ASP A 21 -13.02 9.21 50.47
N LYS A 22 -11.92 8.65 49.92
CA LYS A 22 -11.06 9.39 49.00
C LYS A 22 -11.64 9.26 47.60
N GLU A 23 -12.03 10.38 46.99
CA GLU A 23 -12.24 10.44 45.55
C GLU A 23 -11.00 9.86 44.88
N VAL A 24 -11.20 8.82 44.07
CA VAL A 24 -10.13 8.31 43.22
C VAL A 24 -9.73 9.47 42.32
N GLU A 25 -8.54 10.03 42.54
CA GLU A 25 -7.89 10.87 41.54
C GLU A 25 -7.71 9.99 40.31
N LEU A 26 -8.66 10.05 39.39
CA LEU A 26 -8.51 9.56 38.04
C LEU A 26 -7.39 10.39 37.45
N GLN A 27 -6.15 9.91 37.57
CA GLN A 27 -5.04 10.51 36.85
C GLN A 27 -5.44 10.55 35.38
N ASP A 28 -5.43 11.76 34.81
CA ASP A 28 -5.68 11.95 33.39
C ASP A 28 -4.77 11.01 32.61
N ILE A 29 -5.38 10.15 31.80
CA ILE A 29 -4.64 9.24 30.93
C ILE A 29 -3.67 10.11 30.11
N PRO A 30 -2.35 9.86 30.19
CA PRO A 30 -1.40 10.67 29.45
C PRO A 30 -1.82 10.76 27.98
N TYR A 31 -1.93 11.97 27.45
CA TYR A 31 -2.39 12.20 26.07
C TYR A 31 -1.61 11.38 25.02
N LYS A 32 -0.35 11.03 25.33
CA LYS A 32 0.50 10.14 24.52
C LYS A 32 -0.05 8.72 24.38
N ASP A 33 -0.77 8.21 25.37
CA ASP A 33 -1.40 6.90 25.34
C ASP A 33 -2.64 6.93 24.44
N CYS A 34 -3.42 8.02 24.49
CA CYS A 34 -4.52 8.28 23.55
C CYS A 34 -4.04 8.45 22.11
N HIS A 35 -2.83 8.98 21.90
CA HIS A 35 -2.24 9.22 20.59
C HIS A 35 -2.09 7.94 19.75
N ILE A 36 -1.73 6.82 20.37
CA ILE A 36 -1.57 5.54 19.68
C ILE A 36 -2.94 5.05 19.18
N LEU A 37 -3.96 5.10 20.04
CA LEU A 37 -5.32 4.74 19.69
C LEU A 37 -5.88 5.65 18.60
N LEU A 38 -5.71 6.97 18.72
CA LEU A 38 -6.15 7.93 17.71
C LEU A 38 -5.50 7.67 16.35
N ARG A 39 -4.18 7.44 16.31
CA ARG A 39 -3.48 7.11 15.06
C ARG A 39 -4.00 5.80 14.47
N HIS A 40 -4.26 4.79 15.30
CA HIS A 40 -4.84 3.53 14.86
C HIS A 40 -6.23 3.74 14.25
N CYS A 41 -7.12 4.46 14.95
CA CYS A 41 -8.47 4.77 14.45
C CYS A 41 -8.44 5.57 13.15
N ILE A 42 -7.56 6.58 13.04
CA ILE A 42 -7.40 7.36 11.81
C ILE A 42 -6.96 6.46 10.65
N ARG A 43 -5.94 5.61 10.87
CA ARG A 43 -5.47 4.67 9.84
C ARG A 43 -6.55 3.66 9.44
N GLN A 44 -7.32 3.17 10.39
CA GLN A 44 -8.41 2.24 10.13
C GLN A 44 -9.51 2.89 9.29
N LYS A 45 -9.93 4.11 9.64
CA LYS A 45 -10.90 4.86 8.82
C LYS A 45 -10.37 5.15 7.42
N TRP A 46 -9.10 5.55 7.31
CA TRP A 46 -8.49 5.79 6.01
C TRP A 46 -8.41 4.51 5.17
N GLN A 47 -8.10 3.37 5.77
CA GLN A 47 -8.14 2.07 5.08
C GLN A 47 -9.56 1.71 4.66
N GLN A 48 -10.58 1.95 5.49
CA GLN A 48 -11.99 1.71 5.14
C GLN A 48 -12.43 2.54 3.94
N GLU A 49 -12.14 3.85 3.95
CA GLU A 49 -12.41 4.73 2.80
C GLU A 49 -11.65 4.26 1.54
N TRP A 50 -10.42 3.77 1.71
CA TRP A 50 -9.62 3.27 0.60
C TRP A 50 -10.15 1.95 0.02
N ASP A 51 -10.66 1.05 0.86
CA ASP A 51 -11.26 -0.21 0.44
C ASP A 51 -12.54 0.00 -0.40
N GLU A 52 -13.21 1.16 -0.25
CA GLU A 52 -14.39 1.56 -1.01
C GLU A 52 -14.05 2.12 -2.41
N GLU A 53 -12.79 2.45 -2.69
CA GLU A 53 -12.32 3.04 -3.97
C GLU A 53 -12.18 2.00 -5.10
N VAL A 54 -13.33 1.47 -5.56
CA VAL A 54 -13.40 0.39 -6.56
C VAL A 54 -12.96 0.79 -7.98
N ASN A 55 -12.97 2.09 -8.31
CA ASN A 55 -12.61 2.60 -9.65
C ASN A 55 -11.21 3.22 -9.70
N ASN A 56 -10.30 2.78 -8.82
CA ASN A 56 -8.95 3.31 -8.72
C ASN A 56 -7.90 2.30 -9.18
N LYS A 57 -7.14 2.64 -10.23
CA LYS A 57 -6.05 1.79 -10.75
C LYS A 57 -4.99 1.46 -9.71
N LEU A 58 -4.72 2.39 -8.80
CA LEU A 58 -3.72 2.22 -7.74
C LEU A 58 -4.21 1.21 -6.69
N HIS A 59 -5.52 1.14 -6.44
CA HIS A 59 -6.11 0.21 -5.47
C HIS A 59 -5.81 -1.26 -5.85
N THR A 60 -5.87 -1.60 -7.14
CA THR A 60 -5.48 -2.93 -7.67
C THR A 60 -4.06 -3.33 -7.30
N VAL A 61 -3.15 -2.37 -7.16
CA VAL A 61 -1.73 -2.61 -6.88
C VAL A 61 -1.40 -2.40 -5.40
N LYS A 62 -2.20 -1.60 -4.69
CA LYS A 62 -1.98 -1.22 -3.30
C LYS A 62 -3.29 -1.29 -2.50
N PRO A 63 -3.80 -2.48 -2.20
CA PRO A 63 -4.99 -2.61 -1.37
C PRO A 63 -4.71 -2.13 0.06
N LEU A 64 -3.52 -2.39 0.61
CA LEU A 64 -3.15 -1.98 1.97
C LEU A 64 -2.36 -0.67 1.96
N LEU A 65 -2.85 0.31 2.72
CA LEU A 65 -2.18 1.60 2.92
C LEU A 65 -0.94 1.43 3.80
N SER A 66 0.22 1.53 3.16
CA SER A 66 1.53 1.48 3.81
C SER A 66 2.57 2.24 2.99
N GLU A 67 3.77 2.44 3.54
CA GLU A 67 4.85 3.06 2.79
C GLU A 67 5.24 2.20 1.58
N TRP A 68 5.61 2.83 0.47
CA TRP A 68 6.23 2.15 -0.66
C TRP A 68 7.74 2.02 -0.41
N GLU A 69 8.23 0.84 -0.07
CA GLU A 69 9.68 0.65 0.11
C GLU A 69 10.46 0.96 -1.18
N SER A 70 9.85 0.62 -2.32
CA SER A 70 10.33 0.98 -3.66
C SER A 70 10.44 2.48 -3.96
N ALA A 71 9.93 3.37 -3.09
CA ALA A 71 10.08 4.82 -3.22
C ALA A 71 11.41 5.34 -2.66
N ARG A 72 12.38 4.45 -2.39
CA ARG A 72 13.73 4.77 -1.93
C ARG A 72 14.79 4.29 -2.91
N HIS A 73 14.51 4.35 -4.21
CA HIS A 73 15.45 3.91 -5.23
C HIS A 73 16.60 4.92 -5.34
N ARG A 74 17.82 4.43 -5.59
CA ARG A 74 19.02 5.30 -5.70
C ARG A 74 18.86 6.37 -6.79
N GLU A 75 18.19 6.00 -7.87
CA GLU A 75 17.93 6.85 -9.02
C GLU A 75 16.45 7.22 -9.08
N ARG A 76 16.15 8.52 -8.94
CA ARG A 76 14.80 9.10 -8.98
C ARG A 76 14.01 8.74 -10.25
N PHE A 77 14.71 8.53 -11.37
CA PHE A 77 14.08 8.15 -12.63
C PHE A 77 13.18 6.91 -12.48
N TYR A 78 13.67 5.86 -11.82
CA TYR A 78 12.92 4.62 -11.64
C TYR A 78 11.75 4.76 -10.66
N GLU A 79 11.85 5.64 -9.66
CA GLU A 79 10.73 5.95 -8.77
C GLU A 79 9.59 6.61 -9.54
N VAL A 80 9.93 7.55 -10.42
CA VAL A 80 8.95 8.23 -11.28
C VAL A 80 8.28 7.23 -12.22
N VAL A 81 9.07 6.35 -12.85
CA VAL A 81 8.54 5.29 -13.72
C VAL A 81 7.57 4.38 -12.94
N LEU A 82 7.96 3.88 -11.76
CA LEU A 82 7.07 3.03 -10.94
C LEU A 82 5.80 3.77 -10.53
N CYS A 83 5.91 5.02 -10.12
CA CYS A 83 4.76 5.83 -9.74
C CYS A 83 3.77 5.95 -10.91
N ARG A 84 4.25 6.32 -12.11
CA ARG A 84 3.43 6.44 -13.33
C ARG A 84 2.79 5.13 -13.74
N LEU A 85 3.51 4.02 -13.64
CA LEU A 85 2.99 2.69 -13.92
C LEU A 85 1.86 2.31 -12.95
N ARG A 86 2.05 2.53 -11.64
CA ARG A 86 1.08 2.18 -10.60
C ARG A 86 -0.24 2.94 -10.71
N ILE A 87 -0.17 4.25 -10.98
CA ILE A 87 -1.37 5.06 -11.18
C ILE A 87 -1.93 4.94 -12.61
N GLY A 88 -1.16 4.33 -13.53
CA GLY A 88 -1.54 4.19 -14.94
C GLY A 88 -1.53 5.51 -15.74
N HIS A 89 -0.88 6.56 -15.23
CA HIS A 89 -0.82 7.90 -15.82
C HIS A 89 0.57 8.14 -16.41
N THR A 90 0.81 7.51 -17.55
CA THR A 90 2.04 7.70 -18.34
C THR A 90 1.79 8.72 -19.44
N HIS A 91 2.85 9.27 -20.02
CA HIS A 91 2.68 10.14 -21.19
C HIS A 91 1.96 9.41 -22.34
N LEU A 92 2.25 8.11 -22.53
CA LEU A 92 1.64 7.27 -23.57
C LEU A 92 0.15 6.98 -23.33
N THR A 93 -0.24 6.71 -22.09
CA THR A 93 -1.60 6.22 -21.76
C THR A 93 -2.56 7.31 -21.29
N HIS A 94 -2.05 8.48 -20.89
CA HIS A 94 -2.85 9.58 -20.34
C HIS A 94 -2.59 10.94 -21.00
N GLY A 95 -1.58 11.05 -21.89
CA GLY A 95 -1.28 12.30 -22.58
C GLY A 95 -2.45 12.84 -23.40
N HIS A 96 -3.28 11.96 -23.98
CA HIS A 96 -4.45 12.33 -24.77
C HIS A 96 -5.46 13.19 -24.00
N LEU A 97 -5.65 12.96 -22.69
CA LEU A 97 -6.56 13.77 -21.86
C LEU A 97 -6.11 15.22 -21.77
N LEU A 98 -4.79 15.45 -21.68
CA LEU A 98 -4.22 16.80 -21.61
C LEU A 98 -4.32 17.53 -22.97
N ARG A 99 -4.30 16.78 -24.07
CA ARG A 99 -4.38 17.31 -25.43
C ARG A 99 -5.80 17.35 -26.00
N ARG A 100 -6.76 16.75 -25.29
CA ARG A 100 -8.14 16.51 -25.75
C ARG A 100 -8.18 15.73 -27.07
N GLU A 101 -7.29 14.76 -27.18
CA GLU A 101 -7.23 13.78 -28.27
C GLU A 101 -7.99 12.51 -27.87
N ASP A 102 -8.29 11.67 -28.85
CA ASP A 102 -8.88 10.36 -28.60
C ASP A 102 -7.93 9.45 -27.80
N ALA A 103 -8.51 8.48 -27.09
CA ALA A 103 -7.73 7.51 -26.35
C ALA A 103 -6.79 6.74 -27.30
N PRO A 104 -5.49 6.62 -26.96
CA PRO A 104 -4.54 5.96 -27.83
C PRO A 104 -4.82 4.47 -27.91
N GLU A 105 -4.63 3.91 -29.10
CA GLU A 105 -4.71 2.47 -29.36
C GLU A 105 -3.32 1.88 -29.55
N CYS A 106 -3.19 0.60 -29.24
CA CYS A 106 -1.97 -0.14 -29.46
C CYS A 106 -1.74 -0.38 -30.96
N GLU A 107 -0.61 0.11 -31.48
CA GLU A 107 -0.22 -0.02 -32.90
C GLU A 107 -0.13 -1.48 -33.39
N HIS A 108 -0.01 -2.45 -32.47
CA HIS A 108 0.16 -3.87 -32.81
C HIS A 108 -1.15 -4.67 -32.82
N CYS A 109 -2.17 -4.26 -32.07
CA CYS A 109 -3.38 -5.06 -31.89
C CYS A 109 -4.68 -4.24 -31.78
N ASN A 110 -4.62 -2.92 -31.97
CA ASN A 110 -5.76 -1.98 -31.95
C ASN A 110 -6.64 -2.03 -30.68
N ASN A 111 -6.09 -2.53 -29.57
CA ASN A 111 -6.75 -2.45 -28.26
C ASN A 111 -6.39 -1.12 -27.58
N PRO A 112 -7.23 -0.62 -26.66
CA PRO A 112 -6.92 0.57 -25.87
C PRO A 112 -5.55 0.47 -25.19
N LEU A 113 -4.69 1.47 -25.40
CA LEU A 113 -3.35 1.47 -24.85
C LEU A 113 -3.38 1.85 -23.36
N THR A 114 -3.22 0.85 -22.50
CA THR A 114 -3.14 1.01 -21.04
C THR A 114 -1.86 0.39 -20.48
N VAL A 115 -1.52 0.71 -19.22
CA VAL A 115 -0.39 0.05 -18.54
C VAL A 115 -0.64 -1.45 -18.38
N ALA A 116 -1.88 -1.86 -18.07
CA ALA A 116 -2.28 -3.26 -18.04
C ALA A 116 -2.06 -3.93 -19.40
N HIS A 117 -2.46 -3.25 -20.48
CA HIS A 117 -2.26 -3.76 -21.83
C HIS A 117 -0.79 -4.00 -22.15
N ILE A 118 0.08 -3.03 -21.86
CA ILE A 118 1.53 -3.13 -22.10
C ILE A 118 2.15 -4.26 -21.28
N LEU A 119 1.86 -4.30 -19.97
CA LEU A 119 2.52 -5.22 -19.04
C LEU A 119 1.97 -6.65 -19.07
N LEU A 120 0.71 -6.86 -19.47
CA LEU A 120 0.00 -8.13 -19.26
C LEU A 120 -0.57 -8.74 -20.55
N GLU A 121 -1.07 -7.93 -21.49
CA GLU A 121 -1.99 -8.43 -22.53
C GLU A 121 -1.41 -8.40 -23.94
N CYS A 122 -0.64 -7.37 -24.29
CA CYS A 122 -0.25 -7.11 -25.67
C CYS A 122 0.47 -8.31 -26.30
N PRO A 123 -0.04 -8.92 -27.38
CA PRO A 123 0.59 -10.10 -27.99
C PRO A 123 2.01 -9.81 -28.52
N ALA A 124 2.25 -8.59 -29.01
CA ALA A 124 3.55 -8.19 -29.53
C ALA A 124 4.65 -8.20 -28.44
N TYR A 125 4.28 -7.99 -27.18
CA TYR A 125 5.23 -7.99 -26.06
C TYR A 125 5.32 -9.33 -25.33
N ASP A 126 4.58 -10.36 -25.77
CA ASP A 126 4.62 -11.69 -25.11
C ASP A 126 6.01 -12.34 -25.10
N PRO A 127 6.80 -12.28 -26.19
CA PRO A 127 8.16 -12.83 -26.17
C PRO A 127 9.05 -12.18 -25.10
N ASP A 128 8.97 -10.86 -24.97
CA ASP A 128 9.73 -10.11 -23.96
C ASP A 128 9.22 -10.38 -22.54
N ARG A 129 7.89 -10.51 -22.34
CA ARG A 129 7.32 -10.92 -21.05
C ARG A 129 7.81 -12.31 -20.65
N ARG A 130 7.81 -13.29 -21.55
CA ARG A 130 8.34 -14.64 -21.26
C ARG A 130 9.81 -14.62 -20.88
N LYS A 131 10.59 -13.75 -21.51
CA LYS A 131 12.02 -13.61 -21.22
C LYS A 131 12.27 -12.96 -19.85
N HIS A 132 11.59 -11.85 -19.55
CA HIS A 132 11.87 -11.04 -18.37
C HIS A 132 11.05 -11.45 -17.14
N PHE A 133 9.88 -12.06 -17.32
CA PHE A 133 9.02 -12.60 -16.27
C PHE A 133 9.03 -14.13 -16.27
N SER A 134 10.15 -14.74 -16.69
CA SER A 134 10.26 -16.18 -16.96
C SER A 134 9.82 -17.07 -15.80
N GLN A 135 10.02 -16.65 -14.54
CA GLN A 135 9.57 -17.39 -13.37
C GLN A 135 8.05 -17.58 -13.35
N LEU A 136 7.28 -16.52 -13.62
CA LEU A 136 5.82 -16.59 -13.63
C LEU A 136 5.29 -17.56 -14.68
N TYR A 137 5.92 -17.59 -15.86
CA TYR A 137 5.54 -18.50 -16.93
C TYR A 137 5.89 -19.96 -16.63
N LYS A 138 7.02 -20.22 -15.93
CA LYS A 138 7.38 -21.57 -15.48
C LYS A 138 6.41 -22.10 -14.43
N GLU A 139 6.00 -21.24 -13.51
CA GLU A 139 5.09 -21.57 -12.41
C GLU A 139 3.61 -21.50 -12.82
N HIS A 140 3.30 -21.20 -14.09
CA HIS A 140 1.95 -20.99 -14.60
C HIS A 140 1.14 -19.98 -13.77
N THR A 141 1.82 -19.00 -13.18
CA THR A 141 1.19 -17.95 -12.38
C THR A 141 0.53 -16.93 -13.30
N PRO A 142 -0.77 -16.62 -13.11
CA PRO A 142 -1.45 -15.63 -13.93
C PRO A 142 -0.87 -14.23 -13.70
N LEU A 143 -0.55 -13.55 -14.81
CA LEU A 143 -0.06 -12.17 -14.79
C LEU A 143 -1.13 -11.22 -14.25
N ASN A 144 -0.71 -10.35 -13.33
CA ASN A 144 -1.54 -9.25 -12.84
C ASN A 144 -0.64 -8.08 -12.41
N LEU A 145 -1.22 -6.90 -12.20
CA LEU A 145 -0.42 -5.71 -11.88
C LEU A 145 0.21 -5.76 -10.48
N SER A 146 -0.44 -6.39 -9.49
CA SER A 146 0.06 -6.39 -8.11
C SER A 146 1.34 -7.22 -7.96
N ILE A 147 1.47 -8.33 -8.70
CA ILE A 147 2.70 -9.14 -8.69
C ILE A 147 3.90 -8.47 -9.38
N LEU A 148 3.66 -7.46 -10.22
CA LEU A 148 4.69 -6.72 -10.95
C LEU A 148 5.02 -5.36 -10.32
N LEU A 149 4.01 -4.66 -9.80
CA LEU A 149 4.08 -3.27 -9.36
C LEU A 149 3.72 -3.09 -7.87
N GLY A 150 3.35 -4.16 -7.16
CA GLY A 150 2.91 -4.13 -5.77
C GLY A 150 3.99 -3.70 -4.77
N ASN A 151 3.61 -3.66 -3.49
CA ASN A 151 4.54 -3.37 -2.39
C ASN A 151 5.57 -4.50 -2.26
N GLU A 152 5.08 -5.73 -2.32
CA GLU A 152 5.86 -6.97 -2.29
C GLU A 152 5.63 -7.71 -3.62
N PRO A 153 6.25 -7.24 -4.72
CA PRO A 153 6.01 -7.84 -6.02
C PRO A 153 6.73 -9.20 -6.09
N LEU A 154 6.06 -10.20 -6.66
CA LEU A 154 6.68 -11.51 -6.93
C LEU A 154 7.80 -11.39 -7.97
N VAL A 155 7.68 -10.43 -8.90
CA VAL A 155 8.72 -10.09 -9.86
C VAL A 155 9.47 -8.85 -9.38
N PRO A 156 10.80 -8.91 -9.21
CA PRO A 156 11.58 -7.73 -8.85
C PRO A 156 11.40 -6.58 -9.86
N HIS A 157 11.28 -5.34 -9.36
CA HIS A 157 11.06 -4.16 -10.21
C HIS A 157 12.13 -3.97 -11.31
N HIS A 158 13.36 -4.42 -11.09
CA HIS A 158 14.41 -4.34 -12.11
C HIS A 158 14.11 -5.21 -13.35
N CYS A 159 13.37 -6.30 -13.19
CA CYS A 159 12.90 -7.12 -14.32
C CYS A 159 11.84 -6.36 -15.13
N VAL A 160 10.95 -5.63 -14.46
CA VAL A 160 9.96 -4.75 -15.12
C VAL A 160 10.68 -3.64 -15.89
N PHE A 161 11.70 -3.00 -15.30
CA PHE A 161 12.49 -1.99 -16.02
C PHE A 161 13.24 -2.57 -17.23
N SER A 162 13.79 -3.78 -17.09
CA SER A 162 14.49 -4.47 -18.18
C SER A 162 13.53 -4.83 -19.32
N PHE A 163 12.32 -5.29 -18.99
CA PHE A 163 11.25 -5.52 -19.96
C PHE A 163 10.87 -4.22 -20.70
N LEU A 164 10.60 -3.14 -19.96
CA LEU A 164 10.24 -1.83 -20.54
C LEU A 164 11.35 -1.26 -21.42
N LYS A 165 12.61 -1.54 -21.07
CA LYS A 165 13.77 -1.18 -21.89
C LYS A 165 13.83 -2.00 -23.17
N ALA A 166 13.57 -3.30 -23.10
CA ALA A 166 13.60 -4.20 -24.26
C ALA A 166 12.54 -3.82 -25.31
N ILE A 167 11.34 -3.45 -24.87
CA ILE A 167 10.25 -3.01 -25.76
C ILE A 167 10.34 -1.52 -26.15
N GLY A 168 11.40 -0.81 -25.73
CA GLY A 168 11.65 0.58 -26.10
C GLY A 168 10.71 1.62 -25.48
N LEU A 169 10.00 1.29 -24.40
CA LEU A 169 9.03 2.18 -23.75
C LEU A 169 9.55 2.85 -22.48
N LEU A 170 10.64 2.38 -21.88
CA LEU A 170 11.12 2.86 -20.56
C LEU A 170 11.25 4.40 -20.47
N HIS A 171 11.77 5.05 -21.52
CA HIS A 171 11.97 6.50 -21.55
C HIS A 171 10.76 7.29 -22.08
N ARG A 172 9.70 6.60 -22.50
CA ARG A 172 8.47 7.19 -23.06
C ARG A 172 7.32 7.24 -22.03
N LEU A 173 7.49 6.59 -20.88
CA LEU A 173 6.48 6.47 -19.82
C LEU A 173 6.43 7.69 -18.90
#